data_AF-A0A6C0CCT1-F1
#
_entry.id   AF-A0A6C0CCT1-F1
#
_cell.length_a   1.000
_cell.length_b   1.000
_cell.length_c   1.000
_cell.angle_alpha   90.00
_cell.angle_beta   90.00
_cell.angle_gamma   90.00
#
_symmetry.space_group_name_H-M   'P 1'
#
loop_
_entity.id
_entity.type
_entity.pdbx_description
1 polymer ?
#
loop_
_entity_poly.entity_id
_entity_poly.type
_entity_poly.pdbx_seq_one_letter_code
_entity_poly.pdbx_strand_id
1 'polypeptide(L)'
;MTSSASSASSTLPAFTKTENGAIALDTSGNEIVDYFMLYTRTLTKEQNHQFLEKCWAVNPKKTVAIIFNGRDRLKGKKEKTVSNQAMLWLRDNKPYTYMNNILTYVNKYGRWKDLLYICYENEGDGMIDKNYELTMFADKLRDDLSDLKISEMVASEPANAANAANADDETVAEEPVSEPVSEPACPKKVKSVSLCAKWAPSENDRNDSRKHFAKKIATILYGRDDAKKMEKYRKEYLAPLRNKINIVEKLMCNNEWDKINYEGVPGVASRRLHKAFSNHDSDRYCDYLAKVRSGDAKINITGILPHELANYYVNLRSTQDEYEENETIELQWRAVVNDVKSSGILGNSLAIIDLSGSMFSASNGSVPAQVAISLGIITSMCCKGLFKNKFITFSDTPELVSLIPDDLYKEYTEKDIEPSLYTCFKSLVDVEFGYNTNFVKSCEMIIKYGKEHNIADADMPKKLFIFTDMQFDEATVDVVGKEQNGIEVLYKTIVKLFKAADYTAPKFIFWNLNSSHKQSFPVNCKTEGTAMISGFSEQLLKIFMTYDEFKPDLIVEEILAPYLPEIFIDDSEL
;
A
#
# COMPACT_ATOMS: atom_id res chain seq x y z
N MET A 1 -30.07 -0.11 48.96
CA MET A 1 -28.63 0.10 48.66
C MET A 1 -28.51 0.15 47.16
N THR A 2 -28.42 1.36 46.65
CA THR A 2 -28.57 1.73 45.22
C THR A 2 -27.26 1.55 44.48
N SER A 3 -27.32 0.85 43.33
CA SER A 3 -26.21 0.66 42.40
C SER A 3 -25.88 1.96 41.68
N SER A 4 -24.64 2.43 41.78
CA SER A 4 -24.11 3.49 40.94
C SER A 4 -23.69 2.91 39.59
N ALA A 5 -24.51 3.11 38.57
CA ALA A 5 -24.12 2.95 37.18
C ALA A 5 -23.07 4.02 36.83
N SER A 6 -21.92 3.58 36.32
CA SER A 6 -20.89 4.43 35.74
C SER A 6 -21.46 5.10 34.49
N SER A 7 -21.69 6.41 34.56
CA SER A 7 -22.11 7.21 33.40
C SER A 7 -20.93 7.38 32.45
N ALA A 8 -20.97 6.69 31.31
CA ALA A 8 -20.17 7.06 30.15
C ALA A 8 -20.55 8.50 29.77
N SER A 9 -19.62 9.44 29.93
CA SER A 9 -19.78 10.82 29.47
C SER A 9 -19.84 10.80 27.94
N SER A 10 -21.03 10.93 27.38
CA SER A 10 -21.22 11.18 25.95
C SER A 10 -20.90 12.65 25.69
N THR A 11 -19.62 12.99 25.50
CA THR A 11 -19.24 14.28 24.93
C THR A 11 -19.78 14.37 23.50
N LEU A 12 -20.54 15.41 23.21
CA LEU A 12 -20.99 15.76 21.87
C LEU A 12 -19.77 15.82 20.92
N PRO A 13 -19.86 15.31 19.68
CA PRO A 13 -18.77 15.41 18.72
C PRO A 13 -18.40 16.87 18.51
N ALA A 14 -17.11 17.17 18.66
CA ALA A 14 -16.61 18.48 18.28
C ALA A 14 -16.55 18.55 16.74
N PHE A 15 -16.83 19.73 16.21
CA PHE A 15 -16.95 19.96 14.78
C PHE A 15 -15.97 21.04 14.37
N THR A 16 -15.24 20.79 13.29
CA THR A 16 -14.41 21.82 12.66
C THR A 16 -15.03 22.26 11.34
N LYS A 17 -14.72 23.49 10.94
CA LYS A 17 -15.10 24.01 9.62
C LYS A 17 -13.90 23.91 8.69
N THR A 18 -14.08 23.31 7.51
CA THR A 18 -13.07 23.38 6.45
C THR A 18 -12.93 24.82 5.94
N GLU A 19 -11.89 25.11 5.15
CA GLU A 19 -11.72 26.44 4.52
C GLU A 19 -12.93 26.83 3.64
N ASN A 20 -13.65 25.84 3.10
CA ASN A 20 -14.87 26.05 2.33
C ASN A 20 -16.14 26.10 3.20
N GLY A 21 -16.00 26.07 4.53
CA GLY A 21 -17.10 26.21 5.49
C GLY A 21 -17.86 24.93 5.82
N ALA A 22 -17.46 23.76 5.32
CA ALA A 22 -18.14 22.50 5.58
C ALA A 22 -17.84 21.94 6.98
N ILE A 23 -18.84 21.30 7.59
CA ILE A 23 -18.78 20.80 8.96
C ILE A 23 -18.19 19.38 8.97
N ALA A 24 -16.88 19.29 9.22
CA ALA A 24 -16.18 18.03 9.42
C ALA A 24 -16.17 17.63 10.91
N LEU A 25 -16.15 16.32 11.17
CA LEU A 25 -15.78 15.82 12.49
C LEU A 25 -14.29 16.05 12.71
N ASP A 26 -13.92 16.59 13.87
CA ASP A 26 -12.52 16.78 14.26
C ASP A 26 -11.89 15.48 14.79
N THR A 27 -12.72 14.56 15.31
CA THR A 27 -12.36 13.23 15.82
C THR A 27 -13.42 12.18 15.42
N SER A 28 -13.00 10.93 15.27
CA SER A 28 -13.90 9.76 15.20
C SER A 28 -14.54 9.41 16.56
N GLY A 29 -14.09 10.02 17.66
CA GLY A 29 -14.38 9.59 19.02
C GLY A 29 -13.51 8.42 19.50
N ASN A 30 -12.58 7.93 18.67
CA ASN A 30 -11.67 6.84 18.99
C ASN A 30 -10.22 7.23 18.67
N GLU A 31 -9.39 7.42 19.70
CA GLU A 31 -8.00 7.87 19.57
C GLU A 31 -7.15 6.96 18.67
N ILE A 32 -7.38 5.64 18.69
CA ILE A 32 -6.68 4.67 17.82
C ILE A 32 -7.03 4.93 16.35
N VAL A 33 -8.30 5.18 16.06
CA VAL A 33 -8.77 5.43 14.71
C VAL A 33 -8.31 6.79 14.22
N ASP A 34 -8.32 7.80 15.09
CA ASP A 34 -7.81 9.14 14.78
C ASP A 34 -6.33 9.11 14.46
N TYR A 35 -5.54 8.50 15.35
CA TYR A 35 -4.10 8.40 15.12
C TYR A 35 -3.81 7.60 13.86
N PHE A 36 -4.47 6.46 13.67
CA PHE A 36 -4.35 5.67 12.45
C PHE A 36 -4.63 6.53 11.23
N MET A 37 -5.73 7.28 11.20
CA MET A 37 -6.11 8.08 10.03
C MET A 37 -5.15 9.23 9.76
N LEU A 38 -4.69 9.93 10.80
CA LEU A 38 -3.79 11.08 10.71
C LEU A 38 -2.31 10.69 10.56
N TYR A 39 -2.00 9.39 10.63
CA TYR A 39 -0.66 8.83 10.43
C TYR A 39 -0.17 9.02 8.98
N THR A 40 0.31 10.21 8.67
CA THR A 40 0.76 10.63 7.34
C THR A 40 2.02 11.46 7.43
N ARG A 41 2.79 11.55 6.34
CA ARG A 41 4.05 12.35 6.26
C ARG A 41 3.96 13.81 6.70
N THR A 42 2.76 14.38 6.79
CA THR A 42 2.54 15.78 7.19
C THR A 42 2.35 15.95 8.69
N LEU A 43 2.17 14.86 9.44
CA LEU A 43 2.09 14.83 10.89
C LEU A 43 3.43 15.25 11.49
N THR A 44 3.44 16.28 12.34
CA THR A 44 4.70 16.73 12.96
C THR A 44 5.13 15.78 14.07
N LYS A 45 6.41 15.85 14.48
CA LYS A 45 6.96 15.02 15.55
C LYS A 45 6.17 15.22 16.85
N GLU A 46 5.83 16.46 17.18
CA GLU A 46 5.10 16.84 18.38
C GLU A 46 3.68 16.27 18.38
N GLN A 47 2.96 16.41 17.26
CA GLN A 47 1.62 15.84 17.10
C GLN A 47 1.66 14.31 17.18
N ASN A 48 2.64 13.69 16.52
CA ASN A 48 2.84 12.25 16.53
C ASN A 48 3.03 11.73 17.97
N HIS A 49 3.88 12.40 18.76
CA HIS A 49 4.10 12.03 20.17
C HIS A 49 2.82 12.19 21.01
N GLN A 50 2.06 13.28 20.82
CA GLN A 50 0.79 13.47 21.54
C GLN A 50 -0.22 12.34 21.25
N PHE A 51 -0.34 11.92 19.99
CA PHE A 51 -1.20 10.78 19.65
C PHE A 51 -0.68 9.46 20.22
N LEU A 52 0.64 9.26 20.25
CA LEU A 52 1.24 8.06 20.85
C LEU A 52 0.91 7.94 22.34
N GLU A 53 1.02 9.03 23.10
CA GLU A 53 0.63 9.03 24.53
C GLU A 53 -0.84 8.65 24.72
N LYS A 54 -1.73 9.27 23.96
CA LYS A 54 -3.18 9.01 24.00
C LYS A 54 -3.51 7.56 23.61
N CYS A 55 -2.97 7.10 22.48
CA CYS A 55 -3.20 5.75 21.99
C CYS A 55 -2.63 4.71 22.93
N TRP A 56 -1.44 4.96 23.50
CA TRP A 56 -0.81 4.05 24.45
C TRP A 56 -1.69 3.89 25.70
N ALA A 57 -2.21 4.99 26.25
CA ALA A 57 -3.11 4.94 27.41
C ALA A 57 -4.40 4.15 27.13
N VAL A 58 -4.87 4.10 25.87
CA VAL A 58 -6.07 3.34 25.48
C VAL A 58 -5.75 1.88 25.19
N ASN A 59 -4.74 1.61 24.37
CA ASN A 59 -4.35 0.27 23.95
C ASN A 59 -2.89 0.25 23.43
N PRO A 60 -1.91 -0.11 24.28
CA PRO A 60 -0.49 -0.19 23.90
C PRO A 60 -0.24 -1.10 22.69
N LYS A 61 -0.95 -2.24 22.63
CA LYS A 61 -0.77 -3.22 21.56
C LYS A 61 -1.25 -2.70 20.21
N LYS A 62 -2.43 -2.06 20.15
CA LYS A 62 -2.92 -1.39 18.93
C LYS A 62 -2.03 -0.19 18.56
N THR A 63 -1.45 0.52 19.54
CA THR A 63 -0.51 1.61 19.29
C THR A 63 0.72 1.14 18.53
N VAL A 64 1.38 0.07 18.99
CA VAL A 64 2.51 -0.53 18.27
C VAL A 64 2.07 -1.08 16.90
N ALA A 65 0.85 -1.62 16.79
CA ALA A 65 0.30 -2.08 15.51
C ALA A 65 0.16 -0.94 14.50
N ILE A 66 -0.28 0.25 14.94
CA ILE A 66 -0.31 1.44 14.09
C ILE A 66 1.09 1.82 13.62
N ILE A 67 2.11 1.73 14.48
CA ILE A 67 3.50 2.02 14.07
C ILE A 67 4.00 1.01 13.02
N PHE A 68 3.72 -0.28 13.21
CA PHE A 68 4.11 -1.32 12.27
C PHE A 68 3.38 -1.18 10.93
N ASN A 69 2.08 -0.92 10.96
CA ASN A 69 1.27 -0.63 9.78
C ASN A 69 1.72 0.67 9.09
N GLY A 70 2.01 1.70 9.89
CA GLY A 70 2.61 2.96 9.47
C GLY A 70 3.83 2.71 8.61
N ARG A 71 4.72 1.84 9.09
CA ARG A 71 5.97 1.56 8.39
C ARG A 71 5.83 0.61 7.22
N ASP A 72 4.94 -0.38 7.29
CA ASP A 72 4.97 -1.54 6.41
C ASP A 72 5.09 -1.16 4.93
N ARG A 73 6.25 -1.54 4.36
CA ARG A 73 6.66 -1.25 2.99
C ARG A 73 5.89 -2.02 1.93
N LEU A 74 5.16 -3.06 2.32
CA LEU A 74 4.38 -3.92 1.42
C LEU A 74 2.91 -3.54 1.49
N LYS A 75 2.26 -3.79 2.64
CA LYS A 75 0.79 -3.72 2.77
C LYS A 75 0.33 -2.48 3.52
N GLY A 76 1.13 -1.91 4.42
CA GLY A 76 0.78 -0.71 5.18
C GLY A 76 0.91 0.63 4.47
N LYS A 77 1.01 1.70 5.28
CA LYS A 77 1.00 3.13 4.89
C LYS A 77 2.30 3.61 4.25
N LYS A 78 3.41 2.87 4.45
CA LYS A 78 4.76 3.23 3.98
C LYS A 78 5.30 4.57 4.51
N GLU A 79 4.77 5.05 5.62
CA GLU A 79 5.10 6.34 6.25
C GLU A 79 6.38 6.25 7.08
N LYS A 80 7.51 6.20 6.39
CA LYS A 80 8.83 5.95 6.98
C LYS A 80 9.20 6.92 8.11
N THR A 81 9.10 8.22 7.87
CA THR A 81 9.60 9.24 8.82
C THR A 81 8.78 9.23 10.10
N VAL A 82 7.45 9.26 9.99
CA VAL A 82 6.51 9.22 11.12
C VAL A 82 6.70 7.94 11.93
N SER A 83 6.90 6.80 11.26
CA SER A 83 7.13 5.52 11.92
C SER A 83 8.44 5.45 12.67
N ASN A 84 9.52 5.98 12.10
CA ASN A 84 10.79 5.99 12.80
C ASN A 84 10.78 6.98 13.98
N GLN A 85 10.04 8.08 13.89
CA GLN A 85 9.80 8.99 15.02
C GLN A 85 8.98 8.30 16.12
N ALA A 86 7.97 7.51 15.75
CA ALA A 86 7.20 6.75 16.74
C ALA A 86 8.04 5.64 17.41
N MET A 87 8.95 5.00 16.66
CA MET A 87 9.92 4.06 17.24
C MET A 87 10.93 4.77 18.17
N LEU A 88 11.33 6.01 17.87
CA LEU A 88 12.13 6.84 18.80
C LEU A 88 11.37 7.15 20.08
N TRP A 89 10.08 7.51 19.98
CA TRP A 89 9.24 7.70 21.17
C TRP A 89 9.15 6.42 22.02
N LEU A 90 9.00 5.24 21.41
CA LEU A 90 9.08 3.97 22.15
C LEU A 90 10.45 3.77 22.78
N ARG A 91 11.54 4.06 22.06
CA ARG A 91 12.91 3.93 22.58
C ARG A 91 13.12 4.76 23.86
N ASP A 92 12.54 5.96 23.90
CA ASP A 92 12.74 6.91 24.99
C ASP A 92 11.77 6.69 26.16
N ASN A 93 10.53 6.26 25.89
CA ASN A 93 9.47 6.17 26.91
C ASN A 93 9.08 4.73 27.29
N LYS A 94 9.31 3.76 26.39
CA LYS A 94 8.91 2.34 26.49
C LYS A 94 10.07 1.42 26.03
N PRO A 95 11.27 1.55 26.63
CA PRO A 95 12.49 0.91 26.14
C PRO A 95 12.42 -0.62 26.04
N TYR A 96 11.76 -1.32 26.96
CA TYR A 96 11.63 -2.78 26.91
C TYR A 96 10.71 -3.20 25.77
N THR A 97 9.58 -2.51 25.58
CA THR A 97 8.72 -2.70 24.41
C THR A 97 9.49 -2.43 23.13
N TYR A 98 10.27 -1.34 23.05
CA TYR A 98 11.09 -1.04 21.87
C TYR A 98 12.07 -2.16 21.54
N MET A 99 12.87 -2.62 22.52
CA MET A 99 13.89 -3.65 22.32
C MET A 99 13.31 -4.98 21.84
N ASN A 100 12.13 -5.37 22.32
CA ASN A 100 11.48 -6.61 21.90
C ASN A 100 10.82 -6.51 20.52
N ASN A 101 10.51 -5.31 20.04
CA ASN A 101 9.78 -5.10 18.77
C ASN A 101 10.67 -4.64 17.61
N ILE A 102 11.84 -4.05 17.87
CA ILE A 102 12.67 -3.39 16.84
C ILE A 102 13.14 -4.34 15.74
N LEU A 103 13.46 -5.61 16.06
CA LEU A 103 13.84 -6.60 15.04
C LEU A 103 12.67 -6.98 14.14
N THR A 104 11.48 -7.18 14.71
CA THR A 104 10.24 -7.42 13.95
C THR A 104 9.95 -6.23 13.05
N TYR A 105 10.04 -5.02 13.60
CA TYR A 105 9.87 -3.76 12.88
C TYR A 105 10.74 -3.70 11.64
N VAL A 106 12.06 -3.93 11.72
CA VAL A 106 12.96 -3.77 10.57
C VAL A 106 12.97 -4.93 9.60
N ASN A 107 12.72 -6.17 10.06
CA ASN A 107 12.79 -7.35 9.21
C ASN A 107 11.49 -7.55 8.41
N LYS A 108 10.32 -7.28 9.01
CA LYS A 108 9.02 -7.51 8.35
C LYS A 108 8.48 -6.25 7.68
N TYR A 109 8.35 -5.16 8.43
CA TYR A 109 7.61 -3.97 7.98
C TYR A 109 8.55 -2.90 7.39
N GLY A 110 9.71 -2.74 8.01
CA GLY A 110 10.70 -1.72 7.75
C GLY A 110 11.85 -2.20 6.86
N ARG A 111 12.99 -1.55 7.06
CA ARG A 111 14.29 -1.88 6.45
C ARG A 111 15.38 -1.58 7.48
N TRP A 112 16.51 -2.27 7.38
CA TRP A 112 17.67 -2.01 8.24
C TRP A 112 18.14 -0.55 8.27
N LYS A 113 17.98 0.22 7.18
CA LYS A 113 18.29 1.67 7.17
C LYS A 113 17.44 2.52 8.13
N ASP A 114 16.33 1.99 8.65
CA ASP A 114 15.49 2.69 9.62
C ASP A 114 16.20 2.77 10.98
N LEU A 115 17.00 1.77 11.34
CA LEU A 115 17.88 1.80 12.51
C LEU A 115 18.90 2.95 12.44
N LEU A 116 19.42 3.24 11.25
CA LEU A 116 20.35 4.36 11.06
C LEU A 116 19.66 5.71 11.29
N TYR A 117 18.38 5.83 10.94
CA TYR A 117 17.60 7.03 11.24
C TYR A 117 17.40 7.17 12.75
N ILE A 118 16.94 6.11 13.41
CA ILE A 118 16.72 6.10 14.87
C ILE A 118 18.03 6.45 15.60
N CYS A 119 19.13 5.79 15.26
CA CYS A 119 20.44 6.08 15.84
C CYS A 119 20.93 7.52 15.56
N TYR A 120 20.61 8.08 14.39
CA TYR A 120 21.02 9.44 14.01
C TYR A 120 20.30 10.51 14.81
N GLU A 121 18.98 10.34 14.97
CA GLU A 121 18.07 11.28 15.64
C GLU A 121 18.06 11.12 17.16
N ASN A 122 18.59 10.02 17.69
CA ASN A 122 18.77 9.87 19.13
C ASN A 122 19.80 10.87 19.67
N GLU A 123 19.38 11.75 20.59
CA GLU A 123 20.18 12.88 21.09
C GLU A 123 21.00 12.56 22.35
N GLY A 124 20.80 11.40 22.99
CA GLY A 124 21.46 11.09 24.27
C GLY A 124 21.65 9.61 24.61
N ASP A 125 22.40 9.38 25.69
CA ASP A 125 22.46 8.09 26.37
C ASP A 125 21.28 8.02 27.35
N GLY A 126 20.34 7.11 27.10
CA GLY A 126 19.21 6.82 27.98
C GLY A 126 19.36 5.42 28.58
N MET A 127 18.23 4.74 28.81
CA MET A 127 18.23 3.33 29.21
C MET A 127 18.84 2.39 28.15
N ILE A 128 18.74 2.79 26.88
CA ILE A 128 19.32 2.09 25.73
C ILE A 128 20.58 2.84 25.29
N ASP A 129 21.67 2.10 25.11
CA ASP A 129 22.96 2.64 24.62
C ASP A 129 22.79 3.37 23.28
N LYS A 130 23.48 4.51 23.09
CA LYS A 130 23.38 5.30 21.85
C LYS A 130 23.79 4.58 20.57
N ASN A 131 24.56 3.49 20.66
CA ASN A 131 24.99 2.67 19.54
C ASN A 131 24.27 1.31 19.52
N TYR A 132 23.19 1.13 20.28
CA TYR A 132 22.41 -0.11 20.31
C TYR A 132 22.02 -0.56 18.90
N GLU A 133 21.46 0.34 18.09
CA GLU A 133 21.05 0.06 16.71
C GLU A 133 22.24 -0.32 15.81
N LEU A 134 23.43 0.24 16.04
CA LEU A 134 24.65 -0.11 15.31
C LEU A 134 25.22 -1.47 15.76
N THR A 135 25.01 -1.82 17.02
CA THR A 135 25.33 -3.15 17.55
C THR A 135 24.47 -4.20 16.88
N MET A 136 23.18 -3.94 16.70
CA MET A 136 22.29 -4.83 15.93
C MET A 136 22.78 -5.04 14.50
N PHE A 137 23.29 -4.00 13.83
CA PHE A 137 23.93 -4.15 12.50
C PHE A 137 25.12 -5.09 12.57
N ALA A 138 26.04 -4.87 13.52
CA ALA A 138 27.22 -5.70 13.69
C ALA A 138 26.84 -7.18 13.93
N ASP A 139 25.91 -7.43 14.84
CA ASP A 139 25.45 -8.78 15.18
C ASP A 139 24.83 -9.48 13.97
N LYS A 140 23.90 -8.81 13.26
CA LYS A 140 23.28 -9.42 12.07
C LYS A 140 24.27 -9.66 10.93
N LEU A 141 25.28 -8.80 10.76
CA LEU A 141 26.33 -9.02 9.77
C LEU A 141 27.18 -10.26 10.12
N ARG A 142 27.44 -10.53 11.41
CA ARG A 142 28.07 -11.79 11.86
C ARG A 142 27.20 -13.00 11.54
N ASP A 143 25.90 -12.92 11.81
CA ASP A 143 24.96 -13.99 11.49
C ASP A 143 24.91 -14.26 9.99
N ASP A 144 24.71 -13.21 9.18
CA ASP A 144 24.60 -13.31 7.72
C ASP A 144 25.89 -13.88 7.09
N LEU A 145 27.06 -13.50 7.62
CA LEU A 145 28.34 -14.03 7.14
C LEU A 145 28.51 -15.51 7.51
N SER A 146 28.03 -15.90 8.69
CA SER A 146 28.03 -17.30 9.13
C SER A 146 27.10 -18.14 8.27
N ASP A 147 25.88 -17.65 8.02
CA ASP A 147 24.90 -18.29 7.13
C ASP A 147 25.44 -18.43 5.69
N LEU A 148 26.13 -17.39 5.17
CA LEU A 148 26.76 -17.44 3.85
C LEU A 148 27.83 -18.54 3.80
N LYS A 149 28.75 -18.57 4.77
CA LYS A 149 29.81 -19.59 4.83
C LYS A 149 29.24 -21.00 4.94
N ILE A 150 28.22 -21.20 5.77
CA ILE A 150 27.52 -22.50 5.87
C ILE A 150 26.93 -22.88 4.51
N SER A 151 26.28 -21.94 3.82
CA SER A 151 25.70 -22.21 2.50
C SER A 151 26.74 -22.56 1.43
N GLU A 152 27.93 -21.95 1.48
CA GLU A 152 29.04 -22.25 0.58
C GLU A 152 29.69 -23.60 0.88
N MET A 153 29.79 -23.97 2.17
CA MET A 153 30.26 -25.30 2.59
C MET A 153 29.30 -26.40 2.14
N VAL A 154 28.00 -26.24 2.37
CA VAL A 154 26.97 -27.20 1.89
C VAL A 154 26.96 -27.32 0.37
N ALA A 155 27.20 -26.22 -0.36
CA ALA A 155 27.26 -26.25 -1.82
C ALA A 155 28.54 -26.88 -2.40
N SER A 156 29.58 -27.07 -1.58
CA SER A 156 30.87 -27.64 -2.00
C SER A 156 31.04 -29.11 -1.62
N GLU A 157 30.07 -29.72 -0.93
CA GLU A 157 30.03 -31.17 -0.73
C GLU A 157 29.70 -31.87 -2.07
N PRO A 158 30.55 -32.80 -2.56
CA PRO A 158 30.25 -33.56 -3.76
C PRO A 158 29.05 -34.47 -3.50
N ALA A 159 28.04 -34.41 -4.37
CA ALA A 159 26.98 -35.41 -4.43
C ALA A 159 27.63 -36.80 -4.63
N ASN A 160 27.69 -37.60 -3.57
CA ASN A 160 28.23 -38.96 -3.66
C ASN A 160 27.26 -39.96 -3.01
N ALA A 161 26.95 -40.98 -3.82
CA ALA A 161 26.21 -42.22 -3.58
C ALA A 161 24.67 -42.16 -3.62
N ALA A 162 24.12 -41.98 -4.82
CA ALA A 162 22.98 -42.80 -5.24
C ALA A 162 23.49 -43.93 -6.16
N ASN A 163 23.08 -45.16 -5.83
CA ASN A 163 23.06 -46.36 -6.66
C ASN A 163 24.39 -47.03 -7.05
N ALA A 164 24.72 -48.11 -6.34
CA ALA A 164 25.44 -49.24 -6.91
C ALA A 164 24.82 -50.57 -6.44
N ALA A 165 24.31 -51.32 -7.42
CA ALA A 165 24.15 -52.78 -7.50
C ALA A 165 23.09 -53.51 -6.64
N ASN A 166 22.06 -53.98 -7.35
CA ASN A 166 21.40 -55.27 -7.08
C ASN A 166 22.38 -56.42 -7.33
N ALA A 167 22.41 -57.42 -6.43
CA ALA A 167 22.36 -58.87 -6.75
C ALA A 167 22.47 -59.70 -5.44
N ASP A 168 21.39 -60.46 -5.19
CA ASP A 168 21.29 -61.82 -4.61
C ASP A 168 22.17 -62.23 -3.40
N ASP A 169 21.54 -62.54 -2.26
CA ASP A 169 21.56 -63.91 -1.68
C ASP A 169 20.50 -64.06 -0.55
N GLU A 170 19.90 -65.25 -0.47
CA GLU A 170 18.90 -65.68 0.50
C GLU A 170 19.53 -65.89 1.91
N THR A 171 18.77 -65.64 3.00
CA THR A 171 18.46 -66.61 4.08
C THR A 171 17.94 -65.96 5.39
N VAL A 172 16.75 -66.45 5.81
CA VAL A 172 16.27 -66.83 7.15
C VAL A 172 16.36 -65.87 8.37
N ALA A 173 15.16 -65.46 8.81
CA ALA A 173 14.61 -65.26 10.17
C ALA A 173 15.53 -65.02 11.39
N GLU A 174 15.26 -63.92 12.12
CA GLU A 174 14.80 -63.89 13.53
C GLU A 174 14.67 -62.42 14.03
N GLU A 175 13.55 -62.10 14.69
CA GLU A 175 13.40 -61.00 15.65
C GLU A 175 13.48 -61.60 17.09
N PRO A 176 13.66 -60.87 18.23
CA PRO A 176 13.39 -59.42 18.47
C PRO A 176 14.32 -58.68 19.52
N VAL A 177 13.96 -57.40 19.76
CA VAL A 177 14.01 -56.60 21.03
C VAL A 177 15.08 -55.50 21.26
N SER A 178 14.54 -54.28 21.44
CA SER A 178 14.94 -53.08 22.24
C SER A 178 16.10 -52.16 21.85
N GLU A 179 15.76 -50.95 21.36
CA GLU A 179 15.75 -49.67 22.12
C GLU A 179 15.29 -48.50 21.20
N PRO A 180 14.66 -47.42 21.72
CA PRO A 180 14.05 -46.39 20.89
C PRO A 180 15.09 -45.46 20.28
N VAL A 181 15.29 -45.60 18.97
CA VAL A 181 16.10 -44.69 18.16
C VAL A 181 15.35 -43.37 18.01
N SER A 182 16.01 -42.29 18.41
CA SER A 182 15.61 -40.90 18.23
C SER A 182 15.16 -40.61 16.79
N GLU A 183 14.00 -39.98 16.66
CA GLU A 183 13.44 -39.47 15.41
C GLU A 183 14.50 -38.71 14.58
N PRO A 184 14.61 -38.94 13.25
CA PRO A 184 15.52 -38.18 12.41
C PRO A 184 15.07 -36.72 12.35
N ALA A 185 15.94 -35.82 12.85
CA ALA A 185 15.75 -34.39 12.80
C ALA A 185 15.49 -33.91 11.36
N CYS A 186 14.34 -33.27 11.15
CA CYS A 186 14.01 -32.59 9.90
C CYS A 186 15.18 -31.71 9.40
N PRO A 187 15.49 -31.70 8.09
CA PRO A 187 16.56 -30.87 7.56
C PRO A 187 16.25 -29.38 7.81
N LYS A 188 17.06 -28.75 8.67
CA LYS A 188 16.96 -27.31 8.95
C LYS A 188 17.18 -26.55 7.65
N LYS A 189 16.13 -25.90 7.13
CA LYS A 189 16.22 -24.97 5.99
C LYS A 189 17.36 -23.98 6.25
N VAL A 190 18.38 -23.98 5.39
CA VAL A 190 19.48 -23.01 5.42
C VAL A 190 18.88 -21.60 5.32
N LYS A 191 19.14 -20.75 6.31
CA LYS A 191 18.65 -19.37 6.31
C LYS A 191 19.38 -18.58 5.23
N SER A 192 18.65 -17.81 4.43
CA SER A 192 19.23 -16.96 3.40
C SER A 192 19.80 -15.67 4.00
N VAL A 193 20.88 -15.16 3.40
CA VAL A 193 21.52 -13.89 3.79
C VAL A 193 20.49 -12.75 3.79
N SER A 194 20.45 -11.98 4.88
CA SER A 194 19.49 -10.88 5.02
C SER A 194 19.86 -9.64 4.19
N LEU A 195 18.93 -8.68 4.11
CA LEU A 195 19.21 -7.38 3.48
C LEU A 195 19.97 -6.40 4.39
N CYS A 196 20.50 -6.83 5.54
CA CYS A 196 21.26 -5.98 6.46
C CYS A 196 22.44 -5.30 5.75
N ALA A 197 23.29 -6.08 5.07
CA ALA A 197 24.48 -5.57 4.39
C ALA A 197 24.18 -4.57 3.26
N LYS A 198 22.99 -4.64 2.65
CA LYS A 198 22.51 -3.65 1.65
C LYS A 198 22.38 -2.25 2.26
N TRP A 199 21.97 -2.17 3.52
CA TRP A 199 21.71 -0.90 4.21
C TRP A 199 22.80 -0.50 5.20
N ALA A 200 23.73 -1.41 5.51
CA ALA A 200 24.87 -1.13 6.35
C ALA A 200 25.72 0.03 5.77
N PRO A 201 26.10 1.03 6.59
CA PRO A 201 26.92 2.15 6.14
C PRO A 201 28.24 1.72 5.51
N SER A 202 28.64 2.37 4.43
CA SER A 202 29.94 2.19 3.80
C SER A 202 30.92 3.27 4.26
N GLU A 203 32.20 2.96 4.21
CA GLU A 203 33.27 3.93 4.48
C GLU A 203 33.10 5.19 3.62
N ASN A 204 33.16 6.36 4.25
CA ASN A 204 32.99 7.68 3.63
C ASN A 204 31.62 7.93 2.97
N ASP A 205 30.61 7.10 3.23
CA ASP A 205 29.25 7.42 2.78
C ASP A 205 28.64 8.60 3.57
N ARG A 206 27.43 9.02 3.22
CA ARG A 206 26.74 10.14 3.89
C ARG A 206 26.59 9.94 5.41
N ASN A 207 26.33 8.71 5.86
CA ASN A 207 26.11 8.42 7.27
C ASN A 207 27.43 8.34 8.03
N ASP A 208 28.46 7.76 7.42
CA ASP A 208 29.79 7.66 8.00
C ASP A 208 30.50 9.02 8.06
N SER A 209 30.34 9.85 7.03
CA SER A 209 30.89 11.20 7.00
C SER A 209 30.29 12.11 8.08
N ARG A 210 29.00 11.92 8.42
CA ARG A 210 28.28 12.77 9.39
C ARG A 210 28.37 12.27 10.84
N LYS A 211 28.30 10.96 11.05
CA LYS A 211 28.18 10.35 12.39
C LYS A 211 29.12 9.16 12.62
N HIS A 212 30.01 8.87 11.66
CA HIS A 212 30.98 7.79 11.74
C HIS A 212 30.36 6.41 11.94
N PHE A 213 29.17 6.16 11.37
CA PHE A 213 28.45 4.91 11.59
C PHE A 213 29.19 3.68 11.07
N ALA A 214 29.87 3.74 9.91
CA ALA A 214 30.64 2.60 9.42
C ALA A 214 31.84 2.34 10.35
N LYS A 215 32.53 3.40 10.78
CA LYS A 215 33.63 3.31 11.76
C LYS A 215 33.18 2.74 13.10
N LYS A 216 32.00 3.11 13.59
CA LYS A 216 31.41 2.59 14.83
C LYS A 216 31.09 1.10 14.70
N ILE A 217 30.42 0.69 13.62
CA ILE A 217 30.13 -0.74 13.36
C ILE A 217 31.44 -1.55 13.28
N ALA A 218 32.44 -1.06 12.54
CA ALA A 218 33.74 -1.72 12.45
C ALA A 218 34.44 -1.83 13.83
N THR A 219 34.28 -0.82 14.69
CA THR A 219 34.80 -0.83 16.07
C THR A 219 34.06 -1.85 16.94
N ILE A 220 32.74 -2.03 16.76
CA ILE A 220 31.96 -3.06 17.45
C ILE A 220 32.37 -4.48 17.00
N LEU A 221 32.73 -4.65 15.72
CA LEU A 221 33.13 -5.93 15.16
C LEU A 221 34.57 -6.35 15.53
N TYR A 222 35.52 -5.42 15.50
CA TYR A 222 36.96 -5.73 15.62
C TYR A 222 37.65 -5.08 16.82
N GLY A 223 36.93 -4.28 17.60
CA GLY A 223 37.51 -3.49 18.67
C GLY A 223 38.08 -2.14 18.21
N ARG A 224 38.39 -1.28 19.19
CA ARG A 224 38.88 0.08 18.93
C ARG A 224 40.29 0.10 18.35
N ASP A 225 41.14 -0.82 18.80
CA ASP A 225 42.59 -0.78 18.59
C ASP A 225 43.04 -1.43 17.27
N ASP A 226 42.15 -2.13 16.56
CA ASP A 226 42.47 -2.69 15.25
C ASP A 226 42.57 -1.58 14.19
N ALA A 227 43.79 -1.30 13.75
CA ALA A 227 44.09 -0.29 12.73
C ALA A 227 43.50 -0.61 11.34
N LYS A 228 43.21 -1.89 11.06
CA LYS A 228 42.67 -2.38 9.78
C LYS A 228 41.16 -2.65 9.83
N LYS A 229 40.47 -2.33 10.92
CA LYS A 229 39.03 -2.61 11.11
C LYS A 229 38.14 -2.15 9.95
N MET A 230 38.41 -1.00 9.34
CA MET A 230 37.63 -0.50 8.21
C MET A 230 37.86 -1.34 6.94
N GLU A 231 39.11 -1.68 6.67
CA GLU A 231 39.46 -2.55 5.56
C GLU A 231 38.81 -3.93 5.71
N LYS A 232 38.91 -4.51 6.91
CA LYS A 232 38.30 -5.81 7.24
C LYS A 232 36.78 -5.76 7.17
N TYR A 233 36.14 -4.72 7.71
CA TYR A 233 34.69 -4.52 7.60
C TYR A 233 34.22 -4.49 6.13
N ARG A 234 34.95 -3.76 5.26
CA ARG A 234 34.64 -3.70 3.83
C ARG A 234 34.85 -5.05 3.13
N LYS A 235 35.99 -5.70 3.35
CA LYS A 235 36.40 -6.91 2.60
C LYS A 235 35.76 -8.20 3.13
N GLU A 236 35.65 -8.35 4.45
CA GLU A 236 35.18 -9.59 5.09
C GLU A 236 33.65 -9.63 5.26
N TYR A 237 32.99 -8.48 5.42
CA TYR A 237 31.53 -8.41 5.59
C TYR A 237 30.83 -7.81 4.37
N LEU A 238 31.06 -6.53 4.06
CA LEU A 238 30.24 -5.82 3.08
C LEU A 238 30.35 -6.40 1.67
N ALA A 239 31.57 -6.66 1.19
CA ALA A 239 31.80 -7.19 -0.16
C ALA A 239 31.12 -8.56 -0.39
N PRO A 240 31.40 -9.63 0.38
CA PRO A 240 30.79 -10.94 0.15
C PRO A 240 29.27 -10.92 0.34
N LEU A 241 28.77 -10.26 1.38
CA LEU A 241 27.33 -10.20 1.64
C LEU A 241 26.57 -9.43 0.55
N ARG A 242 27.10 -8.28 0.10
CA ARG A 242 26.48 -7.52 -1.01
C ARG A 242 26.62 -8.24 -2.36
N ASN A 243 27.66 -9.04 -2.56
CA ASN A 243 27.77 -9.93 -3.71
C ASN A 243 26.63 -10.96 -3.71
N LYS A 244 26.35 -11.59 -2.56
CA LYS A 244 25.25 -12.53 -2.42
C LYS A 244 23.87 -11.89 -2.62
N ILE A 245 23.66 -10.66 -2.12
CA ILE A 245 22.36 -9.95 -2.23
C ILE A 245 22.01 -9.62 -3.70
N ASN A 246 23.01 -9.40 -4.56
CA ASN A 246 22.88 -9.18 -6.00
C ASN A 246 21.74 -8.23 -6.44
N ILE A 247 21.92 -6.92 -6.20
CA ILE A 247 20.93 -5.88 -6.56
C ILE A 247 21.03 -5.54 -8.05
N VAL A 248 19.89 -5.36 -8.74
CA VAL A 248 19.84 -5.06 -10.19
C VAL A 248 20.70 -3.86 -10.59
N GLU A 249 20.68 -2.76 -9.83
CA GLU A 249 21.49 -1.57 -10.15
C GLU A 249 23.00 -1.87 -10.15
N LYS A 250 23.47 -2.86 -9.40
CA LYS A 250 24.88 -3.27 -9.41
C LYS A 250 25.24 -3.95 -10.73
N LEU A 251 24.38 -4.85 -11.22
CA LEU A 251 24.57 -5.51 -12.52
C LEU A 251 24.57 -4.47 -13.65
N MET A 252 23.66 -3.49 -13.58
CA MET A 252 23.61 -2.37 -14.53
C MET A 252 24.92 -1.55 -14.50
N CYS A 253 25.42 -1.19 -13.31
CA CYS A 253 26.67 -0.43 -13.18
C CYS A 253 27.90 -1.19 -13.70
N ASN A 254 27.89 -2.53 -13.62
CA ASN A 254 28.94 -3.39 -14.14
C ASN A 254 28.79 -3.70 -15.64
N ASN A 255 27.76 -3.19 -16.31
CA ASN A 255 27.36 -3.58 -17.67
C ASN A 255 27.06 -5.08 -17.84
N GLU A 256 26.65 -5.76 -16.77
CA GLU A 256 26.30 -7.20 -16.74
C GLU A 256 24.79 -7.39 -17.00
N TRP A 257 24.30 -6.86 -18.11
CA TRP A 257 22.86 -6.89 -18.45
C TRP A 257 22.34 -8.31 -18.68
N ASP A 258 23.18 -9.16 -19.26
CA ASP A 258 22.96 -10.60 -19.51
C ASP A 258 22.60 -11.40 -18.24
N LYS A 259 23.01 -10.92 -17.06
CA LYS A 259 22.77 -11.56 -15.76
C LYS A 259 21.50 -11.11 -15.06
N ILE A 260 20.78 -10.12 -15.61
CA ILE A 260 19.55 -9.61 -15.00
C ILE A 260 18.43 -10.64 -15.17
N ASN A 261 17.81 -11.03 -14.05
CA ASN A 261 16.56 -11.78 -14.03
C ASN A 261 15.38 -10.81 -13.88
N TYR A 262 14.71 -10.48 -14.98
CA TYR A 262 13.63 -9.49 -15.01
C TYR A 262 12.41 -9.87 -14.15
N GLU A 263 12.03 -11.15 -14.10
CA GLU A 263 10.92 -11.63 -13.26
C GLU A 263 11.22 -11.44 -11.76
N GLY A 264 12.51 -11.45 -11.38
CA GLY A 264 12.95 -11.16 -10.02
C GLY A 264 13.05 -9.67 -9.69
N VAL A 265 12.93 -8.77 -10.67
CA VAL A 265 13.08 -7.32 -10.45
C VAL A 265 11.84 -6.78 -9.71
N PRO A 266 12.00 -6.08 -8.58
CA PRO A 266 10.87 -5.48 -7.87
C PRO A 266 10.09 -4.49 -8.75
N GLY A 267 8.76 -4.45 -8.61
CA GLY A 267 7.90 -3.66 -9.49
C GLY A 267 8.24 -2.18 -9.60
N VAL A 268 8.51 -1.53 -8.47
CA VAL A 268 8.94 -0.12 -8.43
C VAL A 268 10.27 0.09 -9.18
N ALA A 269 11.19 -0.88 -9.09
CA ALA A 269 12.46 -0.81 -9.80
C ALA A 269 12.24 -1.05 -11.31
N SER A 270 11.42 -2.03 -11.68
CA SER A 270 11.04 -2.30 -13.07
C SER A 270 10.42 -1.06 -13.72
N ARG A 271 9.44 -0.43 -13.06
CA ARG A 271 8.81 0.82 -13.54
C ARG A 271 9.81 1.95 -13.71
N ARG A 272 10.77 2.10 -12.80
CA ARG A 272 11.75 3.20 -12.86
C ARG A 272 12.85 2.96 -13.91
N LEU A 273 13.25 1.71 -14.10
CA LEU A 273 14.43 1.33 -14.88
C LEU A 273 14.09 0.77 -16.26
N HIS A 274 12.81 0.60 -16.63
CA HIS A 274 12.40 0.01 -17.90
C HIS A 274 13.08 0.63 -19.12
N LYS A 275 13.25 1.96 -19.18
CA LYS A 275 13.96 2.63 -20.28
C LYS A 275 15.42 2.16 -20.39
N ALA A 276 16.09 1.96 -19.26
CA ALA A 276 17.46 1.46 -19.25
C ALA A 276 17.52 0.00 -19.69
N PHE A 277 16.53 -0.82 -19.32
CA PHE A 277 16.44 -2.20 -19.80
C PHE A 277 16.24 -2.26 -21.31
N SER A 278 15.28 -1.49 -21.84
CA SER A 278 15.04 -1.40 -23.29
C SER A 278 16.27 -0.89 -24.06
N ASN A 279 16.99 0.10 -23.53
CA ASN A 279 18.13 0.68 -24.24
C ASN A 279 19.38 -0.21 -24.27
N HIS A 280 19.57 -1.07 -23.26
CA HIS A 280 20.81 -1.83 -23.10
C HIS A 280 20.65 -3.35 -23.29
N ASP A 281 19.44 -3.88 -23.20
CA ASP A 281 19.15 -5.31 -23.35
C ASP A 281 17.75 -5.53 -23.95
N SER A 282 17.53 -4.85 -25.08
CA SER A 282 16.25 -4.79 -25.79
C SER A 282 15.65 -6.17 -26.05
N ASP A 283 16.42 -7.08 -26.67
CA ASP A 283 15.90 -8.37 -27.13
C ASP A 283 15.39 -9.23 -25.97
N ARG A 284 16.22 -9.43 -24.92
CA ARG A 284 15.82 -10.23 -23.74
C ARG A 284 14.69 -9.57 -22.96
N TYR A 285 14.68 -8.24 -22.91
CA TYR A 285 13.62 -7.52 -22.21
C TYR A 285 12.29 -7.62 -22.95
N CYS A 286 12.28 -7.46 -24.27
CA CYS A 286 11.10 -7.69 -25.12
C CYS A 286 10.59 -9.12 -25.03
N ASP A 287 11.49 -10.12 -25.05
CA ASP A 287 11.13 -11.54 -24.85
C ASP A 287 10.48 -11.78 -23.48
N TYR A 288 11.02 -11.14 -22.43
CA TYR A 288 10.44 -11.21 -21.10
C TYR A 288 9.04 -10.59 -21.07
N LEU A 289 8.85 -9.39 -21.62
CA LEU A 289 7.54 -8.74 -21.65
C LEU A 289 6.53 -9.54 -22.48
N ALA A 290 6.95 -10.17 -23.58
CA ALA A 290 6.11 -11.08 -24.36
C ALA A 290 5.65 -12.30 -23.53
N LYS A 291 6.54 -12.90 -22.74
CA LYS A 291 6.18 -14.00 -21.80
C LYS A 291 5.22 -13.53 -20.70
N VAL A 292 5.40 -12.31 -20.19
CA VAL A 292 4.42 -11.73 -19.25
C VAL A 292 3.08 -11.51 -19.95
N ARG A 293 3.09 -11.09 -21.23
CA ARG A 293 1.88 -10.88 -22.02
C ARG A 293 1.07 -12.17 -22.18
N SER A 294 1.72 -13.29 -22.51
CA SER A 294 1.11 -14.62 -22.66
C SER A 294 0.74 -15.29 -21.33
N GLY A 295 1.29 -14.81 -20.20
CA GLY A 295 1.06 -15.39 -18.87
C GLY A 295 2.09 -16.43 -18.44
N ASP A 296 3.14 -16.65 -19.24
CA ASP A 296 4.24 -17.59 -18.96
C ASP A 296 5.25 -17.04 -17.94
N ALA A 297 5.23 -15.72 -17.69
CA ALA A 297 6.05 -15.06 -16.68
C ALA A 297 5.21 -14.06 -15.87
N LYS A 298 5.66 -13.72 -14.67
CA LYS A 298 5.01 -12.69 -13.83
C LYS A 298 5.79 -11.39 -13.83
N ILE A 299 5.05 -10.28 -13.79
CA ILE A 299 5.61 -8.96 -13.50
C ILE A 299 5.27 -8.55 -12.07
N ASN A 300 6.30 -8.15 -11.32
CA ASN A 300 6.08 -7.71 -9.95
C ASN A 300 5.35 -6.37 -9.93
N ILE A 301 4.27 -6.28 -9.17
CA ILE A 301 3.54 -5.02 -8.89
C ILE A 301 3.63 -4.59 -7.43
N THR A 302 4.37 -5.34 -6.61
CA THR A 302 4.50 -5.05 -5.18
C THR A 302 5.03 -3.62 -4.95
N GLY A 303 4.23 -2.82 -4.25
CA GLY A 303 4.54 -1.45 -3.89
C GLY A 303 4.11 -0.39 -4.92
N ILE A 304 3.58 -0.79 -6.07
CA ILE A 304 3.00 0.09 -7.09
C ILE A 304 1.55 0.42 -6.73
N LEU A 305 1.12 1.65 -7.00
CA LEU A 305 -0.28 2.06 -6.90
C LEU A 305 -0.86 2.47 -8.25
N PRO A 306 -2.18 2.26 -8.47
CA PRO A 306 -2.85 2.60 -9.73
C PRO A 306 -2.57 4.01 -10.25
N HIS A 307 -2.73 5.02 -9.41
CA HIS A 307 -2.52 6.42 -9.80
C HIS A 307 -1.08 6.70 -10.25
N GLU A 308 -0.08 5.97 -9.74
CA GLU A 308 1.31 6.15 -10.18
C GLU A 308 1.56 5.61 -11.59
N LEU A 309 0.75 4.64 -12.06
CA LEU A 309 0.76 4.17 -13.43
C LEU A 309 0.03 5.16 -14.34
N ALA A 310 -1.15 5.65 -13.92
CA ALA A 310 -1.87 6.70 -14.63
C ALA A 310 -1.04 8.00 -14.76
N ASN A 311 -0.26 8.35 -13.73
CA ASN A 311 0.66 9.48 -13.72
C ASN A 311 1.64 9.47 -14.90
N TYR A 312 2.02 8.29 -15.41
CA TYR A 312 2.89 8.18 -16.58
C TYR A 312 2.27 8.90 -17.79
N TYR A 313 1.01 8.62 -18.11
CA TYR A 313 0.31 9.24 -19.25
C TYR A 313 -0.18 10.65 -18.95
N VAL A 314 -0.61 10.93 -17.71
CA VAL A 314 -1.02 12.29 -17.29
C VAL A 314 0.12 13.29 -17.47
N ASN A 315 1.36 12.94 -17.13
CA ASN A 315 2.50 13.83 -17.30
C ASN A 315 2.88 14.03 -18.78
N LEU A 316 2.75 12.99 -19.62
CA LEU A 316 3.06 13.11 -21.05
C LEU A 316 2.08 14.05 -21.77
N ARG A 317 0.81 14.11 -21.34
CA ARG A 317 -0.14 15.11 -21.84
C ARG A 317 0.39 16.54 -21.69
N SER A 318 1.14 16.82 -20.63
CA SER A 318 1.67 18.16 -20.37
C SER A 318 2.87 18.55 -21.24
N THR A 319 3.56 17.58 -21.87
CA THR A 319 4.77 17.85 -22.67
C THR A 319 4.49 18.06 -24.16
N GLN A 320 3.25 17.85 -24.62
CA GLN A 320 2.83 17.93 -26.03
C GLN A 320 3.57 16.97 -26.99
N ASP A 321 4.31 15.99 -26.46
CA ASP A 321 4.95 14.96 -27.27
C ASP A 321 3.91 13.93 -27.74
N GLU A 322 4.14 13.32 -28.90
CA GLU A 322 3.38 12.14 -29.33
C GLU A 322 3.75 10.98 -28.38
N TYR A 323 2.78 10.52 -27.59
CA TYR A 323 3.00 9.48 -26.59
C TYR A 323 2.41 8.13 -27.03
N GLU A 324 3.27 7.11 -27.03
CA GLU A 324 2.94 5.70 -27.32
C GLU A 324 2.68 4.91 -26.04
N GLU A 325 2.04 3.75 -26.19
CA GLU A 325 1.85 2.80 -25.09
C GLU A 325 3.19 2.32 -24.55
N ASN A 326 3.36 2.34 -23.24
CA ASN A 326 4.52 1.74 -22.60
C ASN A 326 4.20 0.34 -22.11
N GLU A 327 4.73 -0.67 -22.78
CA GLU A 327 4.40 -2.07 -22.48
C GLU A 327 4.66 -2.46 -21.02
N THR A 328 5.71 -1.95 -20.37
CA THR A 328 5.97 -2.25 -18.96
C THR A 328 4.88 -1.67 -18.06
N ILE A 329 4.44 -0.44 -18.32
CA ILE A 329 3.35 0.22 -17.59
C ILE A 329 2.04 -0.53 -17.81
N GLU A 330 1.74 -0.92 -19.05
CA GLU A 330 0.52 -1.65 -19.40
C GLU A 330 0.45 -3.04 -18.75
N LEU A 331 1.55 -3.79 -18.76
CA LEU A 331 1.58 -5.10 -18.12
C LEU A 331 1.47 -5.00 -16.58
N GLN A 332 2.06 -3.96 -15.97
CA GLN A 332 1.86 -3.68 -14.55
C GLN A 332 0.43 -3.27 -14.24
N TRP A 333 -0.19 -2.44 -15.08
CA TRP A 333 -1.59 -2.05 -14.95
C TRP A 333 -2.52 -3.26 -15.02
N ARG A 334 -2.33 -4.10 -16.03
CA ARG A 334 -3.11 -5.33 -16.22
C ARG A 334 -3.02 -6.25 -15.00
N ALA A 335 -1.81 -6.42 -14.43
CA ALA A 335 -1.64 -7.19 -13.20
C ALA A 335 -2.40 -6.57 -12.01
N VAL A 336 -2.37 -5.24 -11.85
CA VAL A 336 -3.14 -4.53 -10.81
C VAL A 336 -4.65 -4.72 -11.01
N VAL A 337 -5.17 -4.55 -12.23
CA VAL A 337 -6.59 -4.74 -12.54
C VAL A 337 -7.03 -6.18 -12.24
N ASN A 338 -6.21 -7.17 -12.57
CA ASN A 338 -6.51 -8.59 -12.31
C ASN A 338 -6.59 -8.90 -10.82
N ASP A 339 -5.66 -8.39 -10.01
CA ASP A 339 -5.70 -8.53 -8.55
C ASP A 339 -7.02 -7.97 -7.98
N VAL A 340 -7.47 -6.81 -8.49
CA VAL A 340 -8.72 -6.18 -8.04
C VAL A 340 -9.94 -6.95 -8.52
N LYS A 341 -9.97 -7.40 -9.78
CA LYS A 341 -11.07 -8.23 -10.29
C LYS A 341 -11.23 -9.50 -9.47
N SER A 342 -10.12 -10.10 -9.05
CA SER A 342 -10.13 -11.31 -8.23
C SER A 342 -10.74 -11.12 -6.84
N SER A 343 -10.75 -9.90 -6.30
CA SER A 343 -11.40 -9.60 -5.02
C SER A 343 -12.93 -9.47 -5.14
N GLY A 344 -13.44 -9.11 -6.32
CA GLY A 344 -14.87 -8.96 -6.59
C GLY A 344 -15.55 -7.74 -5.99
N ILE A 345 -14.80 -6.88 -5.27
CA ILE A 345 -15.34 -5.78 -4.44
C ILE A 345 -16.03 -4.68 -5.26
N LEU A 346 -15.60 -4.49 -6.51
CA LEU A 346 -16.13 -3.47 -7.42
C LEU A 346 -17.15 -4.03 -8.43
N GLY A 347 -17.56 -5.30 -8.28
CA GLY A 347 -18.39 -5.99 -9.27
C GLY A 347 -19.77 -5.37 -9.52
N ASN A 348 -20.31 -4.63 -8.56
CA ASN A 348 -21.62 -3.97 -8.62
C ASN A 348 -21.51 -2.45 -8.40
N SER A 349 -20.41 -1.86 -8.86
CA SER A 349 -20.07 -0.47 -8.60
C SER A 349 -20.06 0.36 -9.87
N LEU A 350 -20.53 1.60 -9.79
CA LEU A 350 -20.47 2.58 -10.87
C LEU A 350 -19.70 3.82 -10.39
N ALA A 351 -18.95 4.46 -11.27
CA ALA A 351 -18.21 5.68 -10.97
C ALA A 351 -18.88 6.91 -11.56
N ILE A 352 -18.95 8.00 -10.79
CA ILE A 352 -19.05 9.38 -11.26
C ILE A 352 -17.64 9.96 -11.19
N ILE A 353 -17.11 10.41 -12.34
CA ILE A 353 -15.72 10.87 -12.47
C ILE A 353 -15.71 12.37 -12.72
N ASP A 354 -14.95 13.10 -11.91
CA ASP A 354 -14.61 14.51 -12.09
C ASP A 354 -13.20 14.65 -12.64
N LEU A 355 -13.07 15.32 -13.78
CA LEU A 355 -11.80 15.74 -14.37
C LEU A 355 -11.84 17.22 -14.76
N SER A 356 -12.54 18.03 -13.97
CA SER A 356 -12.54 19.49 -14.09
C SER A 356 -11.12 20.08 -13.93
N GLY A 357 -10.92 21.32 -14.38
CA GLY A 357 -9.59 21.95 -14.38
C GLY A 357 -8.91 22.01 -12.99
N SER A 358 -9.70 22.07 -11.92
CA SER A 358 -9.22 22.08 -10.53
C SER A 358 -8.62 20.72 -10.09
N MET A 359 -9.07 19.61 -10.68
CA MET A 359 -8.48 18.27 -10.46
C MET A 359 -7.03 18.15 -10.97
N PHE A 360 -6.66 18.96 -11.97
CA PHE A 360 -5.31 19.00 -12.54
C PHE A 360 -4.39 20.05 -11.88
N SER A 361 -4.96 20.98 -11.12
CA SER A 361 -4.27 22.16 -10.57
C SER A 361 -4.36 22.28 -9.04
N ALA A 362 -4.63 21.17 -8.35
CA ALA A 362 -4.70 21.12 -6.90
C ALA A 362 -3.37 21.46 -6.21
N SER A 363 -3.40 21.66 -4.89
CA SER A 363 -2.22 22.00 -4.07
C SER A 363 -1.07 20.99 -4.17
N ASN A 364 -1.37 19.73 -4.55
CA ASN A 364 -0.43 18.63 -4.78
C ASN A 364 -0.23 18.33 -6.29
N GLY A 365 -0.58 19.26 -7.18
CA GLY A 365 -0.50 19.13 -8.64
C GLY A 365 -1.66 18.32 -9.22
N SER A 366 -1.36 17.43 -10.17
CA SER A 366 -2.36 16.62 -10.87
C SER A 366 -2.71 15.31 -10.16
N VAL A 367 -2.30 15.12 -8.90
CA VAL A 367 -2.56 13.88 -8.14
C VAL A 367 -4.07 13.57 -8.03
N PRO A 368 -4.98 14.52 -7.77
CA PRO A 368 -6.42 14.25 -7.73
C PRO A 368 -6.93 13.70 -9.07
N ALA A 369 -6.57 14.32 -10.19
CA ALA A 369 -6.89 13.80 -11.52
C ALA A 369 -6.30 12.39 -11.74
N GLN A 370 -5.04 12.14 -11.38
CA GLN A 370 -4.42 10.81 -11.52
C GLN A 370 -5.20 9.73 -10.76
N VAL A 371 -5.69 10.05 -9.57
CA VAL A 371 -6.47 9.13 -8.73
C VAL A 371 -7.85 8.91 -9.33
N ALA A 372 -8.58 9.98 -9.68
CA ALA A 372 -9.89 9.90 -10.31
C ALA A 372 -9.88 9.10 -11.61
N ILE A 373 -8.88 9.32 -12.47
CA ILE A 373 -8.64 8.54 -13.69
C ILE A 373 -8.42 7.08 -13.35
N SER A 374 -7.43 6.78 -12.50
CA SER A 374 -7.06 5.38 -12.23
C SER A 374 -8.21 4.59 -11.59
N LEU A 375 -8.91 5.16 -10.61
CA LEU A 375 -10.02 4.51 -9.94
C LEU A 375 -11.28 4.46 -10.80
N GLY A 376 -11.55 5.49 -11.58
CA GLY A 376 -12.65 5.51 -12.54
C GLY A 376 -12.52 4.42 -13.59
N ILE A 377 -11.32 4.26 -14.16
CA ILE A 377 -11.00 3.18 -15.11
C ILE A 377 -11.18 1.82 -14.43
N ILE A 378 -10.55 1.59 -13.27
CA ILE A 378 -10.63 0.30 -12.58
C ILE A 378 -12.08 -0.05 -12.20
N THR A 379 -12.85 0.91 -11.69
CA THR A 379 -14.27 0.70 -11.35
C THR A 379 -15.07 0.29 -12.58
N SER A 380 -14.89 1.00 -13.70
CA SER A 380 -15.58 0.70 -14.96
C SER A 380 -15.19 -0.66 -15.55
N MET A 381 -13.92 -1.06 -15.43
CA MET A 381 -13.42 -2.36 -15.90
C MET A 381 -13.83 -3.53 -15.01
N CYS A 382 -13.96 -3.31 -13.70
CA CYS A 382 -14.30 -4.34 -12.72
C CYS A 382 -15.81 -4.53 -12.52
N CYS A 383 -16.60 -3.53 -12.90
CA CYS A 383 -18.06 -3.62 -12.88
C CYS A 383 -18.54 -4.78 -13.77
N LYS A 384 -19.65 -5.40 -13.38
CA LYS A 384 -20.28 -6.53 -14.08
C LYS A 384 -21.56 -6.10 -14.79
N GLY A 385 -22.05 -6.96 -15.67
CA GLY A 385 -23.30 -6.75 -16.38
C GLY A 385 -23.22 -5.57 -17.37
N LEU A 386 -24.36 -4.95 -17.62
CA LEU A 386 -24.51 -3.91 -18.65
C LEU A 386 -23.89 -2.56 -18.26
N PHE A 387 -23.52 -2.38 -17.00
CA PHE A 387 -22.76 -1.22 -16.53
C PHE A 387 -21.23 -1.39 -16.65
N LYS A 388 -20.75 -2.58 -17.09
CA LYS A 388 -19.34 -2.77 -17.43
C LYS A 388 -18.95 -1.81 -18.56
N ASN A 389 -17.72 -1.29 -18.50
CA ASN A 389 -17.23 -0.30 -19.47
C ASN A 389 -18.03 1.01 -19.45
N LYS A 390 -18.68 1.39 -18.33
CA LYS A 390 -19.43 2.66 -18.24
C LYS A 390 -19.08 3.45 -16.98
N PHE A 391 -19.18 4.76 -17.09
CA PHE A 391 -19.05 5.72 -16.00
C PHE A 391 -19.99 6.91 -16.25
N ILE A 392 -20.20 7.75 -15.25
CA ILE A 392 -21.00 8.97 -15.35
C ILE A 392 -20.10 10.20 -15.26
N THR A 393 -20.35 11.20 -16.10
CA THR A 393 -19.61 12.47 -16.05
C THR A 393 -20.04 13.32 -14.85
N PHE A 394 -19.08 13.98 -14.21
CA PHE A 394 -19.36 14.99 -13.20
C PHE A 394 -19.79 16.30 -13.90
N SER A 395 -21.09 16.48 -14.13
CA SER A 395 -21.70 17.64 -14.82
C SER A 395 -23.14 17.90 -14.34
N ASP A 396 -23.66 19.14 -14.43
CA ASP A 396 -25.10 19.43 -14.22
C ASP A 396 -25.99 18.77 -15.28
N THR A 397 -25.43 18.44 -16.44
CA THR A 397 -26.02 17.56 -17.45
C THR A 397 -25.23 16.26 -17.49
N PRO A 398 -25.37 15.37 -16.50
CA PRO A 398 -24.57 14.16 -16.41
C PRO A 398 -24.92 13.21 -17.56
N GLU A 399 -23.90 12.55 -18.09
CA GLU A 399 -24.03 11.55 -19.16
C GLU A 399 -23.46 10.21 -18.71
N LEU A 400 -24.13 9.12 -19.10
CA LEU A 400 -23.64 7.75 -18.92
C LEU A 400 -22.81 7.41 -20.14
N VAL A 401 -21.49 7.50 -19.99
CA VAL A 401 -20.52 7.38 -21.07
C VAL A 401 -19.85 6.01 -21.01
N SER A 402 -19.57 5.43 -22.17
CA SER A 402 -18.74 4.23 -22.24
C SER A 402 -17.27 4.59 -22.06
N LEU A 403 -16.56 3.89 -21.17
CA LEU A 403 -15.15 4.14 -20.86
C LEU A 403 -14.29 4.09 -22.12
N ILE A 404 -14.50 3.09 -22.97
CA ILE A 404 -14.06 3.10 -24.37
C ILE A 404 -15.29 2.89 -25.27
N PRO A 405 -15.28 3.34 -26.54
CA PRO A 405 -16.40 3.16 -27.47
C PRO A 405 -16.90 1.71 -27.51
N ASP A 406 -18.22 1.50 -27.57
CA ASP A 406 -18.84 0.16 -27.42
C ASP A 406 -18.44 -0.81 -28.55
N ASP A 407 -18.21 -0.30 -29.77
CA ASP A 407 -17.68 -1.04 -30.91
C ASP A 407 -16.23 -1.50 -30.65
N LEU A 408 -15.38 -0.59 -30.17
CA LEU A 408 -14.00 -0.92 -29.79
C LEU A 408 -13.99 -1.91 -28.61
N TYR A 409 -14.85 -1.70 -27.61
CA TYR A 409 -14.98 -2.61 -26.47
C TYR A 409 -15.37 -4.03 -26.89
N LYS A 410 -16.24 -4.14 -27.90
CA LYS A 410 -16.62 -5.41 -28.48
C LYS A 410 -15.41 -6.12 -29.10
N GLU A 411 -14.55 -5.42 -29.83
CA GLU A 411 -13.32 -6.00 -30.39
C GLU A 411 -12.38 -6.53 -29.30
N TYR A 412 -12.21 -5.79 -28.20
CA TYR A 412 -11.42 -6.23 -27.04
C TYR A 412 -12.02 -7.51 -26.42
N THR A 413 -13.33 -7.53 -26.23
CA THR A 413 -14.05 -8.66 -25.64
C THR A 413 -14.01 -9.91 -26.54
N GLU A 414 -14.15 -9.75 -27.86
CA GLU A 414 -14.06 -10.85 -28.83
C GLU A 414 -12.66 -11.49 -28.87
N LYS A 415 -11.63 -10.71 -28.57
CA LYS A 415 -10.23 -11.17 -28.47
C LYS A 415 -9.85 -11.67 -27.07
N ASP A 416 -10.79 -11.69 -26.13
CA ASP A 416 -10.56 -12.03 -24.71
C ASP A 416 -9.41 -11.23 -24.07
N ILE A 417 -9.31 -9.95 -24.43
CA ILE A 417 -8.32 -9.01 -23.89
C ILE A 417 -9.01 -7.82 -23.25
N GLU A 418 -8.40 -7.31 -22.20
CA GLU A 418 -8.87 -6.10 -21.54
C GLU A 418 -8.24 -4.86 -22.20
N PRO A 419 -8.98 -3.73 -22.29
CA PRO A 419 -8.43 -2.47 -22.78
C PRO A 419 -7.17 -2.02 -22.02
N SER A 420 -6.23 -1.43 -22.76
CA SER A 420 -5.01 -0.84 -22.18
C SER A 420 -5.34 0.40 -21.33
N LEU A 421 -4.50 0.69 -20.33
CA LEU A 421 -4.59 1.93 -19.55
C LEU A 421 -4.54 3.14 -20.48
N TYR A 422 -3.65 3.11 -21.48
CA TYR A 422 -3.56 4.15 -22.50
C TYR A 422 -4.87 4.38 -23.25
N THR A 423 -5.51 3.32 -23.76
CA THR A 423 -6.77 3.41 -24.51
C THR A 423 -7.87 4.01 -23.63
N CYS A 424 -8.01 3.50 -22.41
CA CYS A 424 -8.98 4.02 -21.44
C CYS A 424 -8.70 5.47 -21.06
N PHE A 425 -7.43 5.82 -20.85
CA PHE A 425 -7.01 7.17 -20.51
C PHE A 425 -7.36 8.17 -21.61
N LYS A 426 -7.03 7.86 -22.87
CA LYS A 426 -7.37 8.72 -24.02
C LYS A 426 -8.86 8.99 -24.13
N SER A 427 -9.66 7.93 -24.10
CA SER A 427 -11.12 8.04 -24.16
C SER A 427 -11.67 8.88 -23.00
N LEU A 428 -11.11 8.74 -21.80
CA LEU A 428 -11.56 9.47 -20.63
C LEU A 428 -11.20 10.97 -20.65
N VAL A 429 -10.03 11.36 -21.16
CA VAL A 429 -9.60 12.78 -21.18
C VAL A 429 -10.23 13.62 -22.28
N ASP A 430 -10.81 12.98 -23.30
CA ASP A 430 -11.50 13.64 -24.41
C ASP A 430 -12.98 13.95 -24.09
N VAL A 431 -13.48 13.46 -22.95
CA VAL A 431 -14.86 13.70 -22.48
C VAL A 431 -14.98 15.10 -21.85
N GLU A 432 -16.10 15.76 -22.10
CA GLU A 432 -16.40 17.07 -21.51
C GLU A 432 -16.91 16.88 -20.07
N PHE A 433 -16.18 17.45 -19.10
CA PHE A 433 -16.57 17.48 -17.69
C PHE A 433 -17.01 18.88 -17.29
N GLY A 434 -18.03 18.95 -16.42
CA GLY A 434 -18.57 20.21 -15.93
C GLY A 434 -17.83 20.74 -14.70
N TYR A 435 -18.47 21.67 -13.99
CA TYR A 435 -17.96 22.29 -12.76
C TYR A 435 -18.78 21.89 -11.51
N ASN A 436 -19.84 21.11 -11.67
CA ASN A 436 -20.75 20.65 -10.63
C ASN A 436 -21.47 19.36 -11.10
N THR A 437 -22.28 18.73 -10.26
CA THR A 437 -23.04 17.52 -10.64
C THR A 437 -24.47 17.54 -10.13
N ASN A 438 -25.39 17.07 -10.98
CA ASN A 438 -26.77 16.82 -10.59
C ASN A 438 -27.03 15.34 -10.27
N PHE A 439 -26.88 14.96 -9.00
CA PHE A 439 -27.00 13.57 -8.56
C PHE A 439 -28.39 12.95 -8.78
N VAL A 440 -29.45 13.76 -8.77
CA VAL A 440 -30.81 13.27 -9.07
C VAL A 440 -30.88 12.85 -10.54
N LYS A 441 -30.42 13.70 -11.47
CA LYS A 441 -30.35 13.34 -12.90
C LYS A 441 -29.45 12.14 -13.16
N SER A 442 -28.31 12.03 -12.48
CA SER A 442 -27.44 10.85 -12.56
C SER A 442 -28.18 9.57 -12.18
N CYS A 443 -29.00 9.62 -11.12
CA CYS A 443 -29.81 8.48 -10.66
C CYS A 443 -30.97 8.16 -11.61
N GLU A 444 -31.67 9.18 -12.11
CA GLU A 444 -32.72 9.01 -13.12
C GLU A 444 -32.18 8.32 -14.36
N MET A 445 -30.96 8.68 -14.78
CA MET A 445 -30.26 8.05 -15.91
C MET A 445 -29.93 6.58 -15.64
N ILE A 446 -29.46 6.23 -14.45
CA ILE A 446 -29.22 4.83 -14.05
C ILE A 446 -30.52 4.03 -14.13
N ILE A 447 -31.62 4.56 -13.58
CA ILE A 447 -32.94 3.92 -13.60
C ILE A 447 -33.45 3.78 -15.03
N LYS A 448 -33.34 4.84 -15.84
CA LYS A 448 -33.76 4.86 -17.24
C LYS A 448 -33.02 3.77 -18.02
N TYR A 449 -31.70 3.72 -17.89
CA TYR A 449 -30.86 2.69 -18.53
C TYR A 449 -31.27 1.29 -18.08
N GLY A 450 -31.49 1.09 -16.77
CA GLY A 450 -31.96 -0.17 -16.20
C GLY A 450 -33.30 -0.63 -16.79
N LYS A 451 -34.27 0.28 -16.93
CA LYS A 451 -35.59 -0.02 -17.53
C LYS A 451 -35.49 -0.30 -19.03
N GLU A 452 -34.74 0.51 -19.77
CA GLU A 452 -34.57 0.34 -21.22
C GLU A 452 -33.95 -1.01 -21.59
N HIS A 453 -33.08 -1.54 -20.72
CA HIS A 453 -32.38 -2.80 -20.95
C HIS A 453 -32.91 -3.98 -20.12
N ASN A 454 -34.03 -3.81 -19.40
CA ASN A 454 -34.64 -4.83 -18.54
C ASN A 454 -33.66 -5.45 -17.52
N ILE A 455 -32.86 -4.62 -16.86
CA ILE A 455 -31.88 -5.05 -15.86
C ILE A 455 -32.59 -5.46 -14.57
N ALA A 456 -32.25 -6.61 -13.99
CA ALA A 456 -32.79 -7.01 -12.71
C ALA A 456 -32.18 -6.18 -11.56
N ASP A 457 -32.90 -5.97 -10.46
CA ASP A 457 -32.35 -5.22 -9.32
C ASP A 457 -31.03 -5.81 -8.80
N ALA A 458 -30.86 -7.14 -8.85
CA ALA A 458 -29.62 -7.79 -8.42
C ALA A 458 -28.39 -7.35 -9.24
N ASP A 459 -28.59 -6.98 -10.51
CA ASP A 459 -27.55 -6.56 -11.45
C ASP A 459 -27.39 -5.03 -11.54
N MET A 460 -28.26 -4.29 -10.84
CA MET A 460 -28.13 -2.83 -10.71
C MET A 460 -26.93 -2.47 -9.81
N PRO A 461 -26.22 -1.36 -10.09
CA PRO A 461 -25.14 -0.88 -9.24
C PRO A 461 -25.63 -0.68 -7.80
N LYS A 462 -24.93 -1.28 -6.84
CA LYS A 462 -25.21 -1.16 -5.40
C LYS A 462 -24.34 -0.11 -4.72
N LYS A 463 -23.28 0.34 -5.41
CA LYS A 463 -22.39 1.41 -4.96
C LYS A 463 -22.16 2.40 -6.08
N LEU A 464 -22.26 3.67 -5.75
CA LEU A 464 -21.91 4.78 -6.63
C LEU A 464 -20.71 5.49 -6.01
N PHE A 465 -19.56 5.42 -6.67
CA PHE A 465 -18.34 6.09 -6.26
C PHE A 465 -18.25 7.44 -6.95
N ILE A 466 -18.05 8.51 -6.19
CA ILE A 466 -17.99 9.87 -6.72
C ILE A 466 -16.58 10.41 -6.47
N PHE A 467 -15.74 10.44 -7.50
CA PHE A 467 -14.37 10.93 -7.41
C PHE A 467 -14.33 12.41 -7.83
N THR A 468 -14.15 13.33 -6.89
CA THR A 468 -14.20 14.80 -7.12
C THR A 468 -13.26 15.54 -6.19
N ASP A 469 -12.96 16.81 -6.47
CA ASP A 469 -12.27 17.71 -5.54
C ASP A 469 -13.23 18.48 -4.61
N MET A 470 -14.54 18.46 -4.88
CA MET A 470 -15.53 19.22 -4.11
C MET A 470 -15.99 18.49 -2.84
N GLN A 471 -16.41 19.25 -1.83
CA GLN A 471 -17.14 18.71 -0.69
C GLN A 471 -18.63 18.59 -1.04
N PHE A 472 -19.26 17.46 -0.67
CA PHE A 472 -20.62 17.15 -1.08
C PHE A 472 -21.67 18.18 -0.62
N ASP A 473 -21.45 18.84 0.53
CA ASP A 473 -22.28 19.95 1.01
C ASP A 473 -22.37 21.11 -0.01
N GLU A 474 -21.27 21.40 -0.73
CA GLU A 474 -21.20 22.46 -1.75
C GLU A 474 -21.94 22.08 -3.05
N ALA A 475 -22.17 20.79 -3.29
CA ALA A 475 -22.87 20.31 -4.49
C ALA A 475 -24.40 20.21 -4.30
N THR A 476 -24.92 20.45 -3.09
CA THR A 476 -26.35 20.29 -2.76
C THR A 476 -27.14 21.59 -2.61
N VAL A 477 -26.53 22.74 -2.94
CA VAL A 477 -27.09 24.09 -2.63
C VAL A 477 -28.42 24.41 -3.33
N ASP A 478 -28.82 23.64 -4.34
CA ASP A 478 -30.05 23.87 -5.11
C ASP A 478 -31.33 23.27 -4.49
N VAL A 479 -31.25 22.64 -3.31
CA VAL A 479 -32.46 22.19 -2.60
C VAL A 479 -33.11 23.41 -1.91
N VAL A 480 -34.20 23.90 -2.50
CA VAL A 480 -35.00 25.03 -1.99
C VAL A 480 -35.40 24.80 -0.53
N GLY A 481 -34.74 25.49 0.39
CA GLY A 481 -35.10 25.55 1.81
C GLY A 481 -33.90 25.58 2.73
N LYS A 482 -33.82 26.61 3.57
CA LYS A 482 -32.78 26.79 4.61
C LYS A 482 -32.91 25.69 5.68
N GLU A 483 -32.44 24.48 5.43
CA GLU A 483 -32.21 23.48 6.48
C GLU A 483 -30.80 22.88 6.39
N GLN A 484 -30.22 22.64 7.56
CA GLN A 484 -28.83 22.20 7.76
C GLN A 484 -28.55 20.74 7.34
N ASN A 485 -29.47 20.07 6.62
CA ASN A 485 -29.43 18.63 6.30
C ASN A 485 -29.62 18.30 4.80
N GLY A 486 -29.11 19.11 3.86
CA GLY A 486 -29.29 18.92 2.41
C GLY A 486 -28.95 17.51 1.88
N ILE A 487 -27.90 16.88 2.42
CA ILE A 487 -27.46 15.52 2.07
C ILE A 487 -28.52 14.45 2.38
N GLU A 488 -29.07 14.49 3.58
CA GLU A 488 -30.04 13.49 4.03
C GLU A 488 -31.33 13.58 3.21
N VAL A 489 -31.74 14.81 2.87
CA VAL A 489 -32.90 15.07 2.02
C VAL A 489 -32.65 14.56 0.60
N LEU A 490 -31.47 14.82 0.02
CA LEU A 490 -31.10 14.34 -1.31
C LEU A 490 -31.09 12.80 -1.35
N TYR A 491 -30.43 12.14 -0.39
CA TYR A 491 -30.37 10.68 -0.38
C TYR A 491 -31.76 10.06 -0.16
N LYS A 492 -32.59 10.60 0.73
CA LYS A 492 -34.00 10.17 0.89
C LYS A 492 -34.80 10.34 -0.40
N THR A 493 -34.53 11.38 -1.17
CA THR A 493 -35.18 11.62 -2.47
C THR A 493 -34.76 10.55 -3.48
N ILE A 494 -33.47 10.23 -3.54
CA ILE A 494 -32.92 9.17 -4.40
C ILE A 494 -33.51 7.79 -4.01
N VAL A 495 -33.59 7.47 -2.71
CA VAL A 495 -34.20 6.22 -2.25
C VAL A 495 -35.65 6.10 -2.70
N LYS A 496 -36.43 7.18 -2.60
CA LYS A 496 -37.83 7.20 -3.10
C LYS A 496 -37.88 7.02 -4.62
N LEU A 497 -36.96 7.66 -5.36
CA LEU A 497 -36.88 7.59 -6.81
C LEU A 497 -36.61 6.15 -7.29
N PHE A 498 -35.60 5.47 -6.71
CA PHE A 498 -35.29 4.07 -7.03
C PHE A 498 -36.41 3.13 -6.64
N LYS A 499 -37.01 3.31 -5.46
CA LYS A 499 -38.13 2.49 -4.99
C LYS A 499 -39.36 2.62 -5.90
N ALA A 500 -39.66 3.81 -6.41
CA ALA A 500 -40.74 4.02 -7.38
C ALA A 500 -40.48 3.37 -8.74
N ALA A 501 -39.24 2.95 -8.99
CA ALA A 501 -38.81 2.23 -10.18
C ALA A 501 -38.53 0.74 -9.93
N ASP A 502 -38.94 0.20 -8.78
CA ASP A 502 -38.72 -1.19 -8.36
C ASP A 502 -37.23 -1.60 -8.26
N TYR A 503 -36.37 -0.63 -7.95
CA TYR A 503 -34.94 -0.85 -7.72
C TYR A 503 -34.50 -0.44 -6.31
N THR A 504 -33.40 -1.02 -5.87
CA THR A 504 -32.70 -0.66 -4.64
C THR A 504 -31.72 0.47 -4.93
N ALA A 505 -31.78 1.55 -4.16
CA ALA A 505 -30.86 2.66 -4.32
C ALA A 505 -29.40 2.26 -4.01
N PRO A 506 -28.42 2.72 -4.79
CA PRO A 506 -27.01 2.50 -4.47
C PRO A 506 -26.62 3.25 -3.20
N LYS A 507 -25.61 2.74 -2.51
CA LYS A 507 -24.86 3.51 -1.51
C LYS A 507 -24.00 4.55 -2.20
N PHE A 508 -23.95 5.75 -1.66
CA PHE A 508 -23.14 6.84 -2.21
C PHE A 508 -21.83 6.94 -1.47
N ILE A 509 -20.72 6.86 -2.19
CA ILE A 509 -19.38 6.91 -1.62
C ILE A 509 -18.67 8.08 -2.28
N PHE A 510 -18.73 9.22 -1.62
CA PHE A 510 -18.04 10.43 -2.05
C PHE A 510 -16.58 10.30 -1.73
N TRP A 511 -15.71 10.64 -2.67
CA TRP A 511 -14.29 10.72 -2.44
C TRP A 511 -13.81 12.09 -2.86
N ASN A 512 -13.63 12.97 -1.87
CA ASN A 512 -12.97 14.25 -2.05
C ASN A 512 -11.45 14.02 -2.15
N LEU A 513 -10.88 14.27 -3.33
CA LEU A 513 -9.48 14.06 -3.66
C LEU A 513 -8.59 15.30 -3.42
N ASN A 514 -9.19 16.46 -3.19
CA ASN A 514 -8.51 17.73 -2.92
C ASN A 514 -8.69 18.14 -1.44
N SER A 515 -8.00 17.45 -0.53
CA SER A 515 -8.00 17.85 0.88
C SER A 515 -6.87 18.85 1.14
N SER A 516 -7.20 20.15 1.19
CA SER A 516 -6.24 21.22 1.50
C SER A 516 -5.79 21.28 2.97
N HIS A 517 -6.35 20.49 3.92
CA HIS A 517 -6.01 20.63 5.36
C HIS A 517 -5.89 19.35 6.19
N LYS A 518 -5.06 19.45 7.24
CA LYS A 518 -4.54 18.38 8.13
C LYS A 518 -5.49 17.91 9.26
N GLN A 519 -6.78 18.26 9.25
CA GLN A 519 -7.68 18.05 10.40
C GLN A 519 -9.11 17.57 10.04
N SER A 520 -9.37 17.14 8.81
CA SER A 520 -10.65 16.50 8.47
C SER A 520 -10.53 14.98 8.56
N PHE A 521 -11.49 14.33 9.22
CA PHE A 521 -11.50 12.87 9.31
C PHE A 521 -11.69 12.22 7.92
N PRO A 522 -10.88 11.21 7.53
CA PRO A 522 -10.85 10.75 6.15
C PRO A 522 -12.06 9.92 5.73
N VAL A 523 -12.89 9.42 6.66
CA VAL A 523 -14.08 8.63 6.33
C VAL A 523 -15.24 8.94 7.29
N ASN A 524 -16.31 9.60 6.87
CA ASN A 524 -17.47 9.83 7.74
C ASN A 524 -18.78 9.29 7.14
N CYS A 525 -19.74 8.96 8.01
CA CYS A 525 -21.05 8.44 7.65
C CYS A 525 -22.09 9.08 8.60
N LYS A 526 -22.55 10.30 8.28
CA LYS A 526 -23.62 10.97 9.04
C LYS A 526 -25.02 10.55 8.57
N THR A 527 -25.13 10.04 7.34
CA THR A 527 -26.39 9.66 6.71
C THR A 527 -26.33 8.20 6.31
N GLU A 528 -27.36 7.44 6.67
CA GLU A 528 -27.48 6.04 6.26
C GLU A 528 -27.42 5.92 4.74
N GLY A 529 -26.64 4.96 4.24
CA GLY A 529 -26.47 4.75 2.80
C GLY A 529 -25.48 5.71 2.12
N THR A 530 -24.84 6.62 2.85
CA THR A 530 -23.73 7.44 2.34
C THR A 530 -22.42 7.22 3.11
N ALA A 531 -21.30 7.46 2.45
CA ALA A 531 -19.97 7.54 3.05
C ALA A 531 -19.20 8.67 2.36
N MET A 532 -18.47 9.47 3.12
CA MET A 532 -17.56 10.48 2.58
C MET A 532 -16.14 10.13 2.93
N ILE A 533 -15.32 9.96 1.90
CA ILE A 533 -13.88 9.75 1.95
C ILE A 533 -13.22 11.09 1.63
N SER A 534 -12.35 11.59 2.49
CA SER A 534 -11.61 12.84 2.26
C SER A 534 -10.11 12.62 2.21
N GLY A 535 -9.50 13.27 1.24
CA GLY A 535 -8.07 13.22 0.97
C GLY A 535 -7.60 11.98 0.22
N PHE A 536 -6.35 12.06 -0.20
CA PHE A 536 -5.66 10.96 -0.87
C PHE A 536 -4.59 10.36 0.06
N SER A 537 -4.72 9.08 0.37
CA SER A 537 -3.62 8.28 0.91
C SER A 537 -3.56 6.91 0.23
N GLU A 538 -2.35 6.39 0.09
CA GLU A 538 -2.10 5.04 -0.45
C GLU A 538 -2.90 3.96 0.27
N GLN A 539 -3.16 4.17 1.55
CA GLN A 539 -3.87 3.22 2.38
C GLN A 539 -5.38 3.32 2.20
N LEU A 540 -5.96 4.53 2.11
CA LEU A 540 -7.39 4.66 1.78
C LEU A 540 -7.70 4.00 0.45
N LEU A 541 -6.78 4.12 -0.52
CA LEU A 541 -6.85 3.38 -1.78
C LEU A 541 -6.89 1.88 -1.54
N LYS A 542 -5.92 1.32 -0.80
CA LYS A 542 -5.92 -0.12 -0.50
C LYS A 542 -7.16 -0.58 0.25
N ILE A 543 -7.63 0.19 1.23
CA ILE A 543 -8.86 -0.08 1.99
C ILE A 543 -10.03 -0.21 1.04
N PHE A 544 -10.19 0.78 0.17
CA PHE A 544 -11.23 0.78 -0.84
C PHE A 544 -11.14 -0.43 -1.79
N MET A 545 -9.92 -0.84 -2.18
CA MET A 545 -9.74 -2.02 -3.03
C MET A 545 -9.92 -3.36 -2.28
N THR A 546 -10.06 -3.36 -0.94
CA THR A 546 -10.02 -4.57 -0.08
C THR A 546 -11.29 -4.80 0.75
N TYR A 547 -12.01 -3.75 1.14
CA TYR A 547 -13.14 -3.86 2.06
C TYR A 547 -14.44 -3.31 1.46
N ASP A 548 -15.56 -3.98 1.76
CA ASP A 548 -16.89 -3.63 1.26
C ASP A 548 -17.57 -2.53 2.10
N GLU A 549 -17.38 -2.57 3.43
CA GLU A 549 -17.94 -1.62 4.39
C GLU A 549 -16.95 -0.53 4.81
N PHE A 550 -17.38 0.73 4.74
CA PHE A 550 -16.58 1.91 5.09
C PHE A 550 -16.81 2.39 6.53
N LYS A 551 -16.74 1.48 7.51
CA LYS A 551 -16.77 1.84 8.94
C LYS A 551 -15.35 1.98 9.49
N PRO A 552 -14.93 3.17 9.97
CA PRO A 552 -13.54 3.40 10.36
C PRO A 552 -13.01 2.45 11.42
N ASP A 553 -13.78 2.16 12.47
CA ASP A 553 -13.35 1.25 13.54
C ASP A 553 -13.08 -0.16 13.02
N LEU A 554 -14.03 -0.75 12.29
CA LEU A 554 -13.90 -2.10 11.72
C LEU A 554 -12.74 -2.18 10.73
N ILE A 555 -12.61 -1.18 9.86
CA ILE A 555 -11.52 -1.10 8.89
C ILE A 555 -10.17 -1.07 9.62
N VAL A 556 -10.02 -0.22 10.64
CA VAL A 556 -8.77 -0.12 11.41
C VAL A 556 -8.49 -1.43 12.13
N GLU A 557 -9.50 -2.08 12.70
CA GLU A 557 -9.34 -3.38 13.35
C GLU A 557 -8.87 -4.46 12.37
N GLU A 558 -9.50 -4.60 11.22
CA GLU A 558 -9.13 -5.59 10.20
C GLU A 558 -7.73 -5.31 9.62
N ILE A 559 -7.36 -4.04 9.45
CA ILE A 559 -6.03 -3.65 8.98
C ILE A 559 -4.95 -3.94 10.02
N LEU A 560 -5.23 -3.69 11.30
CA LEU A 560 -4.25 -3.88 12.36
C LEU A 560 -4.17 -5.34 12.82
N ALA A 561 -5.21 -6.14 12.60
CA ALA A 561 -5.26 -7.54 13.03
C ALA A 561 -4.05 -8.39 12.61
N PRO A 562 -3.52 -8.31 11.37
CA PRO A 562 -2.32 -9.04 10.95
C PRO A 562 -1.04 -8.69 11.72
N TYR A 563 -1.00 -7.54 12.39
CA TYR A 563 0.17 -7.04 13.11
C TYR A 563 0.14 -7.46 14.59
N LEU A 564 -1.06 -7.63 15.18
CA LEU A 564 -1.24 -7.89 16.60
C LEU A 564 -0.53 -9.16 17.15
N PRO A 565 -0.47 -10.31 16.45
CA PRO A 565 0.11 -11.53 17.01
C PRO A 565 1.60 -11.43 17.32
N GLU A 566 2.32 -10.54 16.65
CA GLU A 566 3.79 -10.45 16.73
C GLU A 566 4.28 -9.34 17.66
N ILE A 567 3.35 -8.55 18.21
CA ILE A 567 3.66 -7.41 19.06
C ILE A 567 3.83 -7.90 20.50
N PHE A 568 4.97 -7.55 21.06
CA PHE A 568 5.26 -7.67 22.48
C PHE A 568 4.94 -6.34 23.18
N ILE A 569 4.36 -6.38 24.38
CA ILE A 569 4.23 -5.21 25.26
C ILE A 569 4.81 -5.63 26.60
N ASP A 570 5.71 -4.82 27.16
CA ASP A 570 6.28 -5.12 28.47
C ASP A 570 5.30 -4.68 29.57
N ASP A 571 4.94 -5.60 30.46
CA ASP A 571 3.96 -5.35 31.52
C ASP A 571 4.41 -4.27 32.51
N SER A 572 5.72 -4.01 32.64
CA SER A 572 6.25 -2.95 33.50
C SER A 572 6.05 -1.53 32.92
N GLU A 573 5.63 -1.43 31.65
CA GLU A 573 5.51 -0.18 30.91
C GLU A 573 4.05 0.21 30.59
N LEU A 574 3.08 -0.56 31.10
CA LEU A 574 1.64 -0.38 30.92
C LEU A 574 1.07 0.82 31.69
#